data_AF-A0A939K4F6-F1
#
_entry.id   AF-A0A939K4F6-F1
#
_cell.length_a   1.000
_cell.length_b   1.000
_cell.length_c   1.000
_cell.angle_alpha   90.00
_cell.angle_beta   90.00
_cell.angle_gamma   90.00
#
_symmetry.space_group_name_H-M   'P 1'
#
loop_
_entity.id
_entity.type
_entity.pdbx_description
1 polymer ?
#
loop_
_entity_poly.entity_id
_entity_poly.type
_entity_poly.pdbx_seq_one_letter_code
_entity_poly.pdbx_strand_id
1 'polypeptide(L)' 'MQVYRVATSEYIEDLSGYGAKLNGGRWNREGVAVLYTGSSIALCA' A
#
# COMPACT_ATOMS: atom_id res chain seq x y z
N MET A 1 -8.84 -11.21 -10.17
CA MET A 1 -7.64 -10.35 -10.27
C MET A 1 -6.76 -10.68 -9.07
N GLN A 2 -5.47 -10.96 -9.28
CA GLN A 2 -4.49 -11.16 -8.19
C GLN A 2 -3.51 -9.99 -8.20
N VAL A 3 -3.31 -9.37 -7.05
CA VAL A 3 -2.38 -8.24 -6.86
C VAL A 3 -1.54 -8.50 -5.61
N TYR A 4 -0.41 -7.81 -5.52
CA TYR A 4 0.59 -8.02 -4.49
C TYR A 4 0.90 -6.71 -3.78
N ARG A 5 1.26 -6.80 -2.51
CA ARG A 5 1.79 -5.70 -1.72
C ARG A 5 2.97 -6.21 -0.91
N VAL A 6 4.02 -5.41 -0.84
CA VAL A 6 5.11 -5.60 0.10
C VAL A 6 4.97 -4.51 1.18
N ALA A 7 5.00 -4.93 2.43
CA ALA A 7 4.94 -4.07 3.61
C ALA A 7 5.80 -4.69 4.72
N THR A 8 6.11 -3.90 5.75
CA THR A 8 6.74 -4.42 6.95
C THR A 8 5.83 -5.47 7.61
N SER A 9 6.42 -6.46 8.28
CA SER A 9 5.70 -7.59 8.87
C SER A 9 4.61 -7.17 9.85
N GLU A 10 4.84 -6.10 10.61
CA GLU A 10 3.86 -5.53 11.56
C GLU A 10 2.56 -5.06 10.88
N TYR A 11 2.62 -4.69 9.60
CA TYR A 11 1.49 -4.13 8.85
C TYR A 11 1.06 -5.01 7.68
N ILE A 12 1.50 -6.27 7.59
CA ILE A 12 1.22 -7.11 6.42
C ILE A 12 -0.29 -7.40 6.25
N GLU A 13 -1.01 -7.49 7.36
CA GLU A 13 -2.47 -7.71 7.38
C GLU A 13 -3.28 -6.39 7.34
N ASP A 14 -2.63 -5.23 7.45
CA ASP A 14 -3.37 -3.95 7.41
C ASP A 14 -3.81 -3.64 5.97
N LEU A 15 -5.11 -3.66 5.73
CA LEU A 15 -5.72 -3.30 4.44
C LEU A 15 -6.43 -1.93 4.47
N SER A 16 -6.30 -1.17 5.56
CA SER A 16 -6.99 0.11 5.74
C SER A 16 -6.40 1.25 4.90
N GLY A 17 -5.15 1.12 4.45
CA GLY A 17 -4.42 2.19 3.76
C GLY A 17 -3.94 3.31 4.69
N TYR A 18 -3.84 3.05 6.00
CA TYR A 18 -3.49 4.05 7.01
C TYR A 18 -2.10 4.66 6.81
N GLY A 19 -1.09 3.86 6.46
CA GLY A 19 0.27 4.38 6.20
C GLY A 19 0.31 5.42 5.08
N ALA A 20 -0.40 5.16 3.98
CA ALA A 20 -0.53 6.09 2.86
C ALA A 20 -1.39 7.31 3.24
N LYS A 21 -2.41 7.12 4.09
CA LYS A 21 -3.20 8.24 4.63
C LYS A 21 -2.34 9.20 5.44
N LEU A 22 -1.45 8.67 6.29
CA LEU A 22 -0.61 9.49 7.16
C LEU A 22 0.44 10.30 6.39
N ASN A 23 1.07 9.71 5.39
CA ASN A 23 2.27 10.29 4.74
C ASN A 23 2.02 10.75 3.29
N GLY A 24 0.85 10.47 2.73
CA GLY A 24 0.60 10.66 1.30
C GLY A 24 1.43 9.72 0.43
N GLY A 25 1.39 9.94 -0.87
CA GLY A 25 2.16 9.20 -1.87
C GLY A 25 2.00 9.81 -3.26
N ARG A 26 2.58 9.16 -4.28
CA ARG A 26 2.50 9.66 -5.66
C ARG A 26 1.06 9.89 -6.13
N TRP A 27 0.14 9.03 -5.69
CA TRP A 27 -1.25 9.00 -6.16
C TRP A 27 -2.27 9.35 -5.08
N ASN A 28 -1.85 9.77 -3.88
CA ASN A 28 -2.75 10.23 -2.83
C ASN A 28 -2.12 11.36 -2.00
N ARG A 29 -2.95 12.31 -1.56
CA ARG A 29 -2.53 13.34 -0.60
C ARG A 29 -2.63 12.78 0.82
N GLU A 30 -1.89 13.38 1.75
CA GLU A 30 -2.07 13.16 3.19
C GLU A 30 -3.55 13.35 3.57
N GLY A 31 -4.03 12.52 4.50
CA GLY A 31 -5.45 12.43 4.89
C GLY A 31 -6.30 11.49 4.02
N VAL A 32 -5.84 11.07 2.84
CA VAL A 32 -6.58 10.16 1.94
C VAL A 32 -5.98 8.77 1.98
N ALA A 33 -6.76 7.78 2.43
CA ALA A 33 -6.32 6.39 2.52
C ALA A 33 -6.36 5.69 1.16
N VAL A 34 -5.26 5.02 0.80
CA VAL A 34 -5.12 4.22 -0.42
C VAL A 34 -4.25 3.00 -0.11
N LEU A 35 -4.53 1.87 -0.78
CA LEU A 35 -3.68 0.69 -0.76
C LEU A 35 -2.85 0.64 -2.05
N TYR A 36 -1.52 0.74 -1.92
CA TYR A 36 -0.62 0.56 -3.06
C TYR A 36 -0.39 -0.94 -3.29
N THR A 37 -0.62 -1.39 -4.52
CA THR A 37 -0.42 -2.78 -4.93
C THR A 37 0.23 -2.83 -6.31
N GLY A 38 0.89 -3.94 -6.63
CA GLY A 38 1.43 -4.24 -7.96
C GLY A 38 0.78 -5.48 -8.57
N SER A 39 0.87 -5.61 -9.89
CA SER A 39 0.33 -6.75 -10.64
C SER A 39 1.22 -8.00 -10.63
N SER A 40 2.45 -7.90 -10.11
CA SER A 40 3.37 -9.03 -9.92
C SER A 40 4.18 -8.85 -8.65
N ILE A 41 4.72 -9.95 -8.11
CA ILE A 41 5.63 -9.91 -6.97
C ILE A 41 6.89 -9.10 -7.31
N ALA A 42 7.44 -9.29 -8.52
CA ALA A 42 8.63 -8.59 -8.98
C ALA A 42 8.47 -7.05 -9.04
N LEU A 43 7.25 -6.55 -9.28
CA LEU A 43 6.97 -5.11 -9.27
C LEU A 43 6.93 -4.53 -7.84
N CYS A 44 6.63 -5.35 -6.84
CA CYS A 44 6.52 -4.93 -5.45
C CYS A 44 7.83 -5.12 -4.66
N ALA A 45 8.75 -5.93 -5.19
CA ALA A 45 10.01 -6.31 -4.55
C ALA A 45 11.06 -5.20 -4.53
#